data_AF-A0A8S1GY75-F1
#
_entry.id   AF-A0A8S1GY75-F1
#
_cell.length_a   1.000
_cell.length_b   1.000
_cell.length_c   1.000
_cell.angle_alpha   90.00
_cell.angle_beta   90.00
_cell.angle_gamma   90.00
#
_symmetry.space_group_name_H-M   'P 1'
#
loop_
_entity.id
_entity.type
_entity.pdbx_description
1 polymer ?
#
loop_
_entity_poly.entity_id
_entity_poly.type
_entity_poly.pdbx_seq_one_letter_code
_entity_poly.pdbx_strand_id
1 'polypeptide(L)'
;MFGGGDRNVVTPDSMIYLEELMQELRILTNSLSTSENGYRHAHMLLTLEIQRVWQCLKALDERNCAELRTKSPAKQDRFTMVEKISLCQEDGGSRKNNIIGRIIGPRGISVKQLETETGCTISIHGKGSIKDAKKAEKLARKPGWEHLREELHVRITAVDIDKDRCDRKLRRAKERVEEIINGGDMGLKQRQFEQLAIISGTYRCSF
;
A
#
# COMPACT_ATOMS: atom_id res chain seq x y z
N MET A 1 21.38 10.32 49.09
CA MET A 1 21.11 11.31 48.04
C MET A 1 21.15 10.61 46.71
N PHE A 2 20.23 11.00 45.83
CA PHE A 2 19.78 10.25 44.66
C PHE A 2 20.82 10.21 43.54
N GLY A 3 20.86 9.09 42.83
CA GLY A 3 21.66 8.90 41.62
C GLY A 3 21.23 7.65 40.87
N GLY A 4 19.92 7.49 40.68
CA GLY A 4 19.37 6.47 39.78
C GLY A 4 19.72 6.84 38.35
N GLY A 5 20.79 6.26 37.82
CA GLY A 5 21.17 6.42 36.42
C GLY A 5 20.09 5.82 35.52
N ASP A 6 19.47 6.67 34.71
CA ASP A 6 18.54 6.31 33.65
C ASP A 6 19.21 5.38 32.62
N ARG A 7 19.05 4.08 32.80
CA ARG A 7 19.57 3.02 31.90
C ARG A 7 18.70 2.83 30.66
N ASN A 8 18.05 3.88 30.15
CA ASN A 8 17.03 3.78 29.10
C ASN A 8 17.19 4.86 28.03
N VAL A 9 18.41 5.03 27.51
CA VAL A 9 18.66 5.75 26.26
C VAL A 9 19.18 4.73 25.27
N VAL A 10 18.58 4.64 24.07
CA VAL A 10 19.20 3.93 22.95
C VAL A 10 20.42 4.74 22.57
N THR A 11 21.56 4.39 23.14
CA THR A 11 22.84 4.97 22.72
C THR A 11 23.21 4.35 21.37
N PRO A 12 23.84 5.09 20.45
CA PRO A 12 24.48 4.52 19.25
C PRO A 12 25.36 3.31 19.61
N ASP A 13 25.95 3.36 20.81
CA ASP A 13 26.75 2.30 21.42
C ASP A 13 25.98 0.98 21.60
N SER A 14 24.66 1.00 21.81
CA SER A 14 23.86 -0.23 21.98
C SER A 14 23.70 -1.02 20.68
N MET A 15 23.65 -0.32 19.53
CA MET A 15 23.57 -0.95 18.22
C MET A 15 24.94 -1.47 17.77
N ILE A 16 25.99 -0.69 18.03
CA ILE A 16 27.40 -1.09 17.81
C ILE A 16 27.72 -2.32 18.67
N TYR A 17 27.30 -2.32 19.94
CA TYR A 17 27.48 -3.46 20.84
C TYR A 17 26.77 -4.73 20.37
N LEU A 18 25.55 -4.62 19.83
CA LEU A 18 24.84 -5.77 19.25
C LEU A 18 25.60 -6.34 18.04
N GLU A 19 26.14 -5.46 17.18
CA GLU A 19 26.94 -5.85 16.02
C GLU A 19 28.21 -6.58 16.43
N GLU A 20 28.91 -6.08 17.45
CA GLU A 20 30.07 -6.73 18.07
C GLU A 20 29.72 -8.13 18.60
N LEU A 21 28.62 -8.27 19.36
CA LEU A 21 28.16 -9.57 19.88
C LEU A 21 27.83 -10.57 18.77
N MET A 22 27.22 -10.11 17.67
CA MET A 22 26.92 -10.96 16.51
C MET A 22 28.20 -11.40 15.78
N GLN A 23 29.19 -10.52 15.70
CA GLN A 23 30.49 -10.83 15.13
C GLN A 23 31.27 -11.84 15.98
N GLU A 24 31.27 -11.68 17.31
CA GLU A 24 31.86 -12.63 18.25
C GLU A 24 31.18 -14.00 18.18
N LEU A 25 29.84 -14.05 18.11
CA LEU A 25 29.10 -15.31 17.95
C LEU A 25 29.47 -16.02 16.64
N ARG A 26 29.67 -15.29 15.54
CA ARG A 26 30.08 -15.85 14.25
C ARG A 26 31.49 -16.45 14.31
N ILE A 27 32.44 -15.77 14.95
CA ILE A 27 33.81 -16.28 15.17
C ILE A 27 33.77 -17.55 16.02
N LEU A 28 33.01 -17.53 17.11
CA LEU A 28 32.91 -18.64 18.05
C LEU A 28 32.22 -19.87 17.40
N THR A 29 31.19 -19.65 16.59
CA THR A 29 30.54 -20.72 15.80
C THR A 29 31.49 -21.36 14.79
N ASN A 30 32.33 -20.58 14.11
CA ASN A 30 33.37 -21.10 13.19
C ASN A 30 34.47 -21.90 13.92
N SER A 31 34.72 -21.63 15.20
CA SER A 31 35.69 -22.39 16.01
C SER A 31 35.11 -23.70 16.59
N LEU A 32 33.79 -23.74 16.79
CA LEU A 32 33.02 -24.92 17.22
C LEU A 32 32.91 -25.99 16.14
N SER A 33 33.01 -25.63 14.86
CA SER A 33 33.07 -26.62 13.75
C SER A 33 34.41 -27.37 13.71
N THR A 34 35.43 -26.88 14.43
CA THR A 34 36.79 -27.44 14.44
C THR A 34 37.10 -28.19 15.75
N SER A 35 36.34 -27.97 16.83
CA SER A 35 36.60 -28.59 18.15
C SER A 35 35.31 -29.08 18.81
N GLU A 36 35.29 -30.34 19.24
CA GLU A 36 34.07 -31.11 19.54
C GLU A 36 33.30 -30.65 20.81
N ASN A 37 33.79 -29.67 21.58
CA ASN A 37 33.03 -29.12 22.72
C ASN A 37 33.53 -27.77 23.30
N GLY A 38 34.44 -27.05 22.62
CA GLY A 38 35.27 -26.03 23.28
C GLY A 38 34.55 -24.86 23.96
N TYR A 39 33.39 -24.44 23.45
CA TYR A 39 32.83 -23.13 23.86
C TYR A 39 31.29 -23.11 23.91
N ARG A 40 30.65 -24.24 24.22
CA ARG A 40 29.18 -24.34 24.29
C ARG A 40 28.57 -23.35 25.29
N HIS A 41 29.18 -23.19 26.46
CA HIS A 41 28.70 -22.27 27.48
C HIS A 41 28.87 -20.80 27.07
N ALA A 42 29.99 -20.44 26.43
CA ALA A 42 30.22 -19.10 25.91
C ALA A 42 29.26 -18.76 24.76
N HIS A 43 29.00 -19.71 23.86
CA HIS A 43 27.98 -19.57 22.81
C HIS A 43 26.59 -19.32 23.41
N MET A 44 26.23 -20.04 24.47
CA MET A 44 24.94 -19.86 25.16
C MET A 44 24.85 -18.47 25.81
N LEU A 45 25.90 -18.02 26.50
CA LEU A 45 25.94 -16.71 27.14
C LEU A 45 25.84 -15.57 26.10
N LEU A 46 26.56 -15.67 24.99
CA LEU A 46 26.47 -14.70 23.89
C LEU A 46 25.07 -14.68 23.27
N THR A 47 24.46 -15.85 23.04
CA THR A 47 23.10 -15.92 22.48
C THR A 47 22.08 -15.28 23.41
N LEU A 48 22.20 -15.50 24.72
CA LEU A 48 21.33 -14.90 25.72
C LEU A 48 21.51 -13.38 25.80
N GLU A 49 22.75 -12.90 25.70
CA GLU A 49 23.02 -11.46 25.73
C GLU A 49 22.50 -10.76 24.46
N ILE A 50 22.68 -11.37 23.28
CA ILE A 50 22.10 -10.88 22.02
C ILE A 50 20.58 -10.80 22.15
N GLN A 51 19.92 -11.83 22.70
CA GLN A 51 18.48 -11.81 22.92
C GLN A 51 18.06 -10.71 23.89
N ARG A 52 18.82 -10.49 24.98
CA ARG A 52 18.55 -9.43 25.95
C ARG A 52 18.66 -8.04 25.32
N VAL A 53 19.76 -7.77 24.62
CA VAL A 53 19.99 -6.48 23.94
C VAL A 53 18.95 -6.24 22.86
N TRP A 54 18.60 -7.26 22.07
CA TRP A 54 17.56 -7.18 21.06
C TRP A 54 16.18 -6.89 21.68
N GLN A 55 15.83 -7.54 22.79
CA GLN A 55 14.58 -7.26 23.52
C GLN A 55 14.57 -5.84 24.11
N CYS A 56 15.69 -5.36 24.63
CA CYS A 56 15.81 -3.97 25.09
C CYS A 56 15.66 -2.98 23.93
N LEU A 57 16.32 -3.20 22.80
CA LEU A 57 16.17 -2.37 21.60
C LEU A 57 14.74 -2.39 21.06
N LYS A 58 14.10 -3.56 21.03
CA LYS A 58 12.70 -3.69 20.60
C LYS A 58 11.73 -3.00 21.56
N ALA A 59 11.92 -3.14 22.87
CA ALA A 59 11.10 -2.46 23.87
C ALA A 59 11.31 -0.93 23.84
N LEU A 60 12.52 -0.47 23.54
CA LEU A 60 12.84 0.93 23.33
C LEU A 60 12.30 1.45 21.99
N ASP A 61 12.29 0.65 20.94
CA ASP A 61 11.65 0.98 19.67
C ASP A 61 10.13 1.06 19.83
N GLU A 62 9.50 0.12 20.55
CA GLU A 62 8.08 0.18 20.92
C GLU A 62 7.76 1.41 21.80
N ARG A 63 8.66 1.80 22.72
CA ARG A 63 8.53 3.01 23.54
C ARG A 63 8.81 4.29 22.77
N ASN A 64 9.78 4.32 21.86
CA ASN A 64 10.01 5.42 20.93
C ASN A 64 8.83 5.55 19.97
N CYS A 65 8.26 4.45 19.49
CA CYS A 65 7.01 4.44 18.73
C CYS A 65 5.82 4.94 19.58
N ALA A 66 5.81 4.67 20.88
CA ALA A 66 4.82 5.20 21.81
C ALA A 66 5.04 6.70 22.09
N GLU A 67 6.28 7.17 22.27
CA GLU A 67 6.61 8.58 22.45
C GLU A 67 6.40 9.39 21.16
N LEU A 68 6.75 8.83 19.99
CA LEU A 68 6.39 9.35 18.66
C LEU A 68 4.88 9.34 18.44
N ARG A 69 4.11 8.43 19.05
CA ARG A 69 2.64 8.49 19.10
C ARG A 69 2.09 9.55 20.06
N THR A 70 2.87 9.99 21.03
CA THR A 70 2.51 11.13 21.92
C THR A 70 3.02 12.48 21.42
N LYS A 71 4.07 12.49 20.58
CA LYS A 71 4.62 13.65 19.86
C LYS A 71 4.19 13.72 18.39
N SER A 72 3.36 12.79 17.92
CA SER A 72 2.56 13.01 16.72
C SER A 72 1.55 14.11 17.06
N PRO A 73 1.43 15.17 16.24
CA PRO A 73 0.52 16.28 16.53
C PRO A 73 -0.90 15.73 16.50
N ALA A 74 -1.44 15.42 17.67
CA ALA A 74 -2.78 14.88 17.85
C ALA A 74 -3.08 13.60 17.03
N LYS A 75 -4.21 12.99 17.35
CA LYS A 75 -5.05 12.44 16.29
C LYS A 75 -5.38 13.62 15.37
N GLN A 76 -4.53 13.95 14.40
CA GLN A 76 -5.01 14.81 13.34
C GLN A 76 -6.03 13.97 12.61
N ASP A 77 -7.30 14.32 12.81
CA ASP A 77 -8.44 13.62 12.25
C ASP A 77 -8.22 13.58 10.73
N ARG A 78 -7.77 12.44 10.21
CA ARG A 78 -7.49 12.32 8.78
C ARG A 78 -8.84 12.32 8.10
N PHE A 79 -9.17 13.44 7.48
CA PHE A 79 -10.43 13.57 6.78
C PHE A 79 -10.43 12.55 5.65
N THR A 80 -11.42 11.66 5.69
CA THR A 80 -11.71 10.74 4.60
C THR A 80 -12.93 11.29 3.88
N MET A 81 -12.72 11.75 2.65
CA MET A 81 -13.80 12.19 1.78
C MET A 81 -14.02 11.17 0.70
N VAL A 82 -15.29 10.86 0.46
CA VAL A 82 -15.71 9.89 -0.55
C VAL A 82 -16.67 10.59 -1.50
N GLU A 83 -16.36 10.55 -2.78
CA GLU A 83 -17.26 11.01 -3.84
C GLU A 83 -17.68 9.84 -4.70
N LYS A 84 -18.97 9.80 -5.03
CA LYS A 84 -19.58 8.80 -5.89
C LYS A 84 -20.00 9.47 -7.20
N ILE A 85 -19.39 9.04 -8.29
CA ILE A 85 -19.73 9.47 -9.65
C ILE A 85 -20.55 8.37 -10.29
N SER A 86 -21.84 8.62 -10.48
CA SER A 86 -22.75 7.72 -11.19
C SER A 86 -22.48 7.81 -12.69
N LEU A 87 -22.25 6.68 -13.34
CA LEU A 87 -22.13 6.64 -14.80
C LEU A 87 -23.54 6.57 -15.37
N CYS A 88 -24.11 7.73 -15.75
CA CYS A 88 -25.44 7.80 -16.35
C CYS A 88 -25.42 7.08 -17.72
N GLN A 89 -26.30 6.11 -17.88
CA GLN A 89 -26.30 5.16 -18.99
C GLN A 89 -27.38 5.55 -20.00
N GLU A 90 -26.99 6.05 -21.18
CA GLU A 90 -27.87 5.89 -22.34
C GLU A 90 -27.88 4.40 -22.74
N ASP A 91 -29.07 3.88 -23.04
CA ASP A 91 -29.52 2.48 -23.21
C ASP A 91 -28.77 1.58 -24.23
N GLY A 92 -27.50 1.84 -24.54
CA GLY A 92 -26.66 0.98 -25.38
C GLY A 92 -25.71 0.11 -24.55
N GLY A 93 -26.09 -1.14 -24.29
CA GLY A 93 -25.31 -2.12 -23.50
C GLY A 93 -23.82 -2.31 -23.89
N SER A 94 -23.43 -1.93 -25.11
CA SER A 94 -22.03 -1.99 -25.57
C SER A 94 -21.12 -0.89 -25.04
N ARG A 95 -21.61 0.30 -24.65
CA ARG A 95 -20.73 1.39 -24.15
C ARG A 95 -20.24 1.15 -22.71
N LYS A 96 -21.00 0.42 -21.89
CA LYS A 96 -20.68 0.21 -20.45
C LYS A 96 -19.33 -0.51 -20.25
N ASN A 97 -19.11 -1.58 -21.00
CA ASN A 97 -17.87 -2.37 -20.91
C ASN A 97 -16.65 -1.60 -21.43
N ASN A 98 -16.85 -0.70 -22.39
CA ASN A 98 -15.79 0.10 -22.97
C ASN A 98 -15.27 1.17 -21.99
N ILE A 99 -16.15 1.76 -21.17
CA ILE A 99 -15.77 2.79 -20.19
C ILE A 99 -14.92 2.18 -19.07
N ILE A 100 -15.34 1.04 -18.50
CA ILE A 100 -14.57 0.35 -17.44
C ILE A 100 -13.20 -0.08 -17.96
N GLY A 101 -13.15 -0.67 -19.17
CA GLY A 101 -11.89 -1.06 -19.80
C GLY A 101 -10.95 0.12 -20.02
N ARG A 102 -11.50 1.29 -20.39
CA ARG A 102 -10.73 2.53 -20.58
C ARG A 102 -10.21 3.14 -19.27
N ILE A 103 -10.98 3.06 -18.19
CA ILE A 103 -10.54 3.56 -16.87
C ILE A 103 -9.44 2.66 -16.28
N ILE A 104 -9.62 1.34 -16.33
CA ILE A 104 -8.69 0.38 -15.73
C ILE A 104 -7.40 0.29 -16.57
N GLY A 105 -7.54 0.26 -17.90
CA GLY A 105 -6.44 0.04 -18.82
C GLY A 105 -5.83 -1.38 -18.73
N PRO A 106 -4.76 -1.67 -19.50
CA PRO A 106 -4.12 -2.99 -19.48
C PRO A 106 -3.57 -3.29 -18.09
N ARG A 107 -3.90 -4.49 -17.55
CA ARG A 107 -3.49 -4.96 -16.21
C ARG A 107 -3.78 -4.00 -15.04
N GLY A 108 -4.69 -3.04 -15.20
CA GLY A 108 -4.96 -2.04 -14.16
C GLY A 108 -3.86 -0.99 -14.00
N ILE A 109 -2.98 -0.83 -14.98
CA ILE A 109 -1.90 0.16 -14.93
C ILE A 109 -2.47 1.58 -14.97
N SER A 110 -3.48 1.83 -15.81
CA SER A 110 -4.06 3.16 -15.99
C SER A 110 -4.75 3.66 -14.71
N VAL A 111 -5.53 2.80 -14.04
CA VAL A 111 -6.16 3.17 -12.77
C VAL A 111 -5.11 3.43 -11.69
N LYS A 112 -4.07 2.60 -11.58
CA LYS A 112 -2.98 2.82 -10.60
C LYS A 112 -2.22 4.12 -10.85
N GLN A 113 -1.98 4.46 -12.12
CA GLN A 113 -1.35 5.72 -12.49
C GLN A 113 -2.23 6.91 -12.08
N LEU A 114 -3.54 6.82 -12.33
CA LEU A 114 -4.51 7.83 -11.94
C LEU A 114 -4.57 8.01 -10.41
N GLU A 115 -4.56 6.91 -9.66
CA GLU A 115 -4.50 6.92 -8.19
C GLU A 115 -3.21 7.57 -7.68
N THR A 116 -2.07 7.25 -8.30
CA THR A 116 -0.76 7.80 -7.91
C THR A 116 -0.67 9.30 -8.21
N GLU A 117 -1.19 9.75 -9.36
CA GLU A 117 -1.16 11.15 -9.76
C GLU A 117 -2.09 12.03 -8.90
N THR A 118 -3.27 11.51 -8.57
CA THR A 118 -4.30 12.25 -7.81
C THR A 118 -4.14 12.08 -6.29
N GLY A 119 -3.41 11.05 -5.84
CA GLY A 119 -3.32 10.67 -4.44
C GLY A 119 -4.67 10.24 -3.85
N CYS A 120 -5.59 9.76 -4.70
CA CYS A 120 -6.90 9.26 -4.33
C CYS A 120 -6.98 7.76 -4.64
N THR A 121 -7.84 7.04 -3.92
CA THR A 121 -8.18 5.65 -4.22
C THR A 121 -9.42 5.61 -5.10
N ILE A 122 -9.33 4.95 -6.25
CA ILE A 122 -10.40 4.91 -7.26
C ILE A 122 -10.91 3.48 -7.37
N SER A 123 -12.19 3.29 -7.05
CA SER A 123 -12.83 1.97 -6.99
C SER A 123 -14.08 1.95 -7.84
N ILE A 124 -14.28 0.89 -8.62
CA ILE A 124 -15.45 0.74 -9.49
C ILE A 124 -16.43 -0.23 -8.84
N HIS A 125 -17.60 0.29 -8.47
CA HIS A 125 -18.67 -0.44 -7.82
C HIS A 125 -19.92 -0.47 -8.73
N GLY A 126 -20.89 -1.30 -8.38
CA GLY A 126 -22.14 -1.42 -9.14
C GLY A 126 -22.23 -2.61 -10.10
N LYS A 127 -23.44 -2.76 -10.67
CA LYS A 127 -23.82 -3.78 -11.64
C LYS A 127 -23.04 -3.60 -12.94
N GLY A 128 -22.24 -4.60 -13.31
CA GLY A 128 -21.38 -4.57 -14.50
C GLY A 128 -19.89 -4.29 -14.21
N SER A 129 -19.51 -4.05 -12.94
CA SER A 129 -18.09 -4.00 -12.54
C SER A 129 -17.36 -5.32 -12.81
N ILE A 130 -18.08 -6.45 -12.74
CA ILE A 130 -17.56 -7.77 -13.07
C ILE A 130 -18.01 -8.16 -14.48
N LYS A 131 -17.05 -8.53 -15.34
CA LYS A 131 -17.27 -8.98 -16.72
C LYS A 131 -18.28 -10.15 -16.81
N ASP A 132 -18.20 -11.08 -15.87
CA ASP A 132 -19.07 -12.27 -15.82
C ASP A 132 -20.27 -12.04 -14.87
N ALA A 133 -21.45 -11.78 -15.42
CA ALA A 133 -22.68 -11.57 -14.63
C ALA A 133 -23.03 -12.77 -13.71
N LYS A 134 -22.82 -14.00 -14.19
CA LYS A 134 -23.06 -15.22 -13.39
C LYS A 134 -22.15 -15.33 -12.15
N LYS A 135 -20.90 -14.85 -12.26
CA LYS A 135 -19.97 -14.80 -11.11
C LYS A 135 -20.37 -13.66 -10.17
N ALA A 136 -20.78 -12.53 -10.74
CA ALA A 136 -21.26 -11.39 -9.97
C ALA A 136 -22.43 -11.77 -9.07
N GLU A 137 -23.42 -12.51 -9.58
CA GLU A 137 -24.58 -12.92 -8.78
C GLU A 137 -24.21 -13.87 -7.62
N LYS A 138 -23.25 -14.77 -7.83
CA LYS A 138 -22.73 -15.66 -6.77
C LYS A 138 -22.00 -14.88 -5.68
N LEU A 139 -21.21 -13.87 -6.08
CA LEU A 139 -20.49 -13.00 -5.15
C LEU A 139 -21.41 -12.02 -4.42
N ALA A 140 -22.46 -11.55 -5.08
CA ALA A 140 -23.48 -10.68 -4.48
C ALA A 140 -24.21 -11.31 -3.29
N ARG A 141 -24.19 -12.65 -3.16
CA ARG A 141 -24.71 -13.37 -1.99
C ARG A 141 -23.76 -13.39 -0.79
N LYS A 142 -22.52 -12.89 -0.93
CA LYS A 142 -21.54 -12.78 0.15
C LYS A 142 -21.58 -11.38 0.79
N PRO A 143 -21.36 -11.28 2.11
CA PRO A 143 -21.18 -9.99 2.77
C PRO A 143 -19.98 -9.25 2.17
N GLY A 144 -20.11 -7.93 1.96
CA GLY A 144 -19.09 -7.08 1.32
C GLY A 144 -19.30 -6.81 -0.18
N TRP A 145 -20.24 -7.50 -0.84
CA TRP A 145 -20.55 -7.33 -2.27
C TRP A 145 -21.92 -6.70 -2.53
N GLU A 146 -22.51 -6.05 -1.53
CA GLU A 146 -23.85 -5.43 -1.63
C GLU A 146 -23.91 -4.35 -2.71
N HIS A 147 -22.77 -3.71 -2.97
CA HIS A 147 -22.59 -2.73 -4.03
C HIS A 147 -22.88 -3.27 -5.44
N LEU A 148 -22.97 -4.59 -5.65
CA LEU A 148 -23.36 -5.17 -6.95
C LEU A 148 -24.85 -4.96 -7.28
N ARG A 149 -25.67 -4.59 -6.29
CA ARG A 149 -27.08 -4.22 -6.48
C ARG A 149 -27.25 -2.78 -6.95
N GLU A 150 -26.27 -1.93 -6.66
CA GLU A 150 -26.28 -0.53 -7.08
C GLU A 150 -25.94 -0.40 -8.58
N GLU A 151 -26.32 0.73 -9.17
CA GLU A 151 -25.89 1.07 -10.53
C GLU A 151 -24.37 1.25 -10.62
N LEU A 152 -23.83 1.06 -11.82
CA LEU A 152 -22.40 1.22 -12.08
C LEU A 152 -21.94 2.64 -11.72
N HIS A 153 -21.01 2.73 -10.79
CA HIS A 153 -20.46 3.99 -10.31
C HIS A 153 -18.98 3.88 -9.97
N VAL A 154 -18.29 5.00 -10.10
CA VAL A 154 -16.90 5.14 -9.64
C VAL A 154 -16.92 5.83 -8.29
N ARG A 155 -16.27 5.22 -7.30
CA ARG A 155 -16.08 5.77 -5.96
C ARG A 155 -14.63 6.21 -5.81
N ILE A 156 -14.46 7.50 -5.55
CA ILE A 156 -13.16 8.13 -5.31
C ILE A 156 -13.06 8.41 -3.82
N THR A 157 -12.01 7.91 -3.19
CA THR A 157 -11.74 8.12 -1.76
C THR A 157 -10.45 8.91 -1.60
N ALA A 158 -10.52 10.09 -0.99
CA ALA A 158 -9.37 10.94 -0.68
C ALA A 158 -9.13 10.94 0.83
N VAL A 159 -7.88 10.68 1.24
CA VAL A 159 -7.47 10.70 2.64
C VAL A 159 -6.34 11.71 2.81
N ASP A 160 -6.58 12.75 3.60
CA ASP A 160 -5.59 13.79 3.87
C ASP A 160 -5.75 14.37 5.29
N ILE A 161 -4.81 15.23 5.66
CA ILE A 161 -4.71 15.88 6.96
C ILE A 161 -5.62 17.12 7.01
N ASP A 162 -5.79 17.80 5.87
CA ASP A 162 -6.62 19.00 5.73
C ASP A 162 -7.84 18.73 4.84
N LYS A 163 -9.00 19.24 5.25
CA LYS A 163 -10.24 19.18 4.45
C LYS A 163 -10.08 19.84 3.06
N ASP A 164 -9.36 20.95 2.99
CA ASP A 164 -9.09 21.67 1.74
C ASP A 164 -8.19 20.87 0.78
N ARG A 165 -7.20 20.15 1.32
CA ARG A 165 -6.35 19.24 0.53
C ARG A 165 -7.16 18.06 0.00
N CYS A 166 -8.02 17.45 0.83
CA CYS A 166 -8.95 16.41 0.41
C CYS A 166 -9.82 16.90 -0.74
N ASP A 167 -10.47 18.05 -0.59
CA ASP A 167 -11.37 18.61 -1.60
C ASP A 167 -10.64 18.88 -2.93
N ARG A 168 -9.44 19.46 -2.88
CA ARG A 168 -8.62 19.70 -4.07
C ARG A 168 -8.21 18.40 -4.78
N LYS A 169 -7.83 17.37 -4.02
CA LYS A 169 -7.50 16.05 -4.58
C LYS A 169 -8.73 15.40 -5.21
N LEU A 170 -9.86 15.46 -4.52
CA LEU A 170 -11.12 14.88 -4.94
C LEU A 170 -11.61 15.53 -6.25
N ARG A 171 -11.60 16.86 -6.32
CA ARG A 171 -11.93 17.63 -7.52
C ARG A 171 -11.02 17.30 -8.70
N ARG A 172 -9.70 17.24 -8.48
CA ARG A 172 -8.75 16.84 -9.53
C ARG A 172 -9.02 15.42 -10.02
N ALA A 173 -9.29 14.48 -9.11
CA ALA A 173 -9.62 13.11 -9.47
C ALA A 173 -10.93 13.01 -10.23
N LYS A 174 -11.95 13.78 -9.82
CA LYS A 174 -13.25 13.88 -10.49
C LYS A 174 -13.12 14.39 -11.91
N GLU A 175 -12.44 15.51 -12.12
CA GLU A 175 -12.19 16.09 -13.45
C GLU A 175 -11.54 15.06 -14.38
N ARG A 176 -10.50 14.36 -13.92
CA ARG A 176 -9.85 13.31 -14.72
C ARG A 176 -10.75 12.12 -15.02
N VAL A 177 -11.53 11.67 -14.04
CA VAL A 177 -12.47 10.56 -14.26
C VAL A 177 -13.54 10.98 -15.27
N GLU A 178 -14.08 12.19 -15.18
CA GLU A 178 -15.05 12.74 -16.14
C GLU A 178 -14.47 12.90 -17.55
N GLU A 179 -13.22 13.37 -17.69
CA GLU A 179 -12.50 13.40 -18.98
C GLU A 179 -12.41 12.00 -19.60
N ILE A 180 -12.04 10.99 -18.80
CA ILE A 180 -11.94 9.60 -19.22
C ILE A 180 -13.32 9.02 -19.56
N ILE A 181 -14.41 9.45 -18.92
CA ILE A 181 -15.77 9.00 -19.23
C ILE A 181 -16.27 9.64 -20.53
N ASN A 182 -16.09 10.94 -20.69
CA ASN A 182 -16.51 11.70 -21.88
C ASN A 182 -15.68 11.35 -23.12
N GLY A 183 -14.53 10.70 -22.94
CA GLY A 183 -13.73 10.20 -24.04
C GLY A 183 -12.92 11.26 -24.77
N GLY A 184 -12.64 12.38 -24.10
CA GLY A 184 -11.82 13.46 -24.66
C GLY A 184 -10.37 13.06 -24.94
N ASP A 185 -9.86 12.00 -24.30
CA ASP A 185 -8.46 11.60 -24.44
C ASP A 185 -8.29 10.40 -25.40
N MET A 186 -8.29 10.70 -26.71
CA MET A 186 -7.86 9.76 -27.75
C MET A 186 -6.41 9.27 -27.53
N GLY A 187 -5.56 10.11 -26.92
CA GLY A 187 -4.17 9.79 -26.60
C GLY A 187 -4.06 8.71 -25.51
N LEU A 188 -4.90 8.75 -24.48
CA LEU A 188 -4.96 7.70 -23.44
C LEU A 188 -5.29 6.35 -24.04
N LYS A 189 -6.31 6.28 -24.91
CA LYS A 189 -6.69 5.04 -25.58
C LYS A 189 -5.53 4.48 -26.41
N GLN A 190 -4.86 5.34 -27.19
CA GLN A 190 -3.71 4.95 -28.01
C GLN A 190 -2.57 4.39 -27.14
N ARG A 191 -2.18 5.10 -26.08
CA ARG A 191 -1.15 4.65 -25.13
C ARG A 191 -1.50 3.32 -24.47
N GLN A 192 -2.77 3.11 -24.10
CA GLN A 192 -3.22 1.85 -23.52
C GLN A 192 -3.14 0.68 -24.53
N PHE A 193 -3.47 0.91 -25.80
CA PHE A 193 -3.32 -0.11 -26.85
C PHE A 193 -1.86 -0.43 -27.14
N GLU A 194 -0.98 0.58 -27.17
CA GLU A 194 0.46 0.41 -27.31
C GLU A 194 1.03 -0.40 -26.14
N GLN A 195 0.73 0.00 -24.90
CA GLN A 195 1.11 -0.74 -23.71
C GLN A 195 0.60 -2.17 -23.74
N LEU A 196 -0.65 -2.39 -24.14
CA LEU A 196 -1.22 -3.72 -24.26
C LEU A 196 -0.44 -4.55 -25.29
N ALA A 197 -0.15 -4.00 -26.47
CA ALA A 197 0.59 -4.68 -27.53
C ALA A 197 2.02 -5.03 -27.11
N ILE A 198 2.68 -4.17 -26.33
CA ILE A 198 3.98 -4.44 -25.73
C ILE A 198 3.87 -5.59 -24.72
N ILE A 199 2.88 -5.52 -23.83
CA ILE A 199 2.61 -6.54 -22.80
C ILE A 199 2.26 -7.91 -23.41
N SER A 200 1.51 -7.93 -24.53
CA SER A 200 1.12 -9.15 -25.23
C SER A 200 2.18 -9.67 -26.19
N GLY A 201 3.29 -8.95 -26.38
CA GLY A 201 4.36 -9.31 -27.32
C GLY A 201 3.95 -9.21 -28.79
N THR A 202 2.84 -8.54 -29.10
CA THR A 202 2.34 -8.34 -30.47
C THR A 202 2.70 -6.97 -31.04
N TYR A 203 3.45 -6.16 -30.30
CA TYR A 203 3.94 -4.86 -30.75
C TYR A 203 4.93 -5.05 -31.90
N ARG A 204 4.56 -4.55 -33.08
CA ARG A 204 5.47 -4.48 -34.22
C ARG A 204 6.01 -3.05 -34.26
N CYS A 205 7.30 -2.88 -33.99
CA CYS A 205 8.00 -1.64 -34.35
C CYS A 205 7.91 -1.50 -35.88
N SER A 206 7.05 -0.60 -36.35
CA SER A 206 7.14 -0.10 -37.71
C SER A 206 8.40 0.78 -37.76
N PHE A 207 9.46 0.27 -38.39
CA PHE A 207 10.58 1.10 -38.85
C PHE A 207 10.20 1.78 -40.16
#